data_AF-A0A940A758-F1
#
_entry.id   AF-A0A940A758-F1
#
_cell.length_a   1.000
_cell.length_b   1.000
_cell.length_c   1.000
_cell.angle_alpha   90.00
_cell.angle_beta   90.00
_cell.angle_gamma   90.00
#
_symmetry.space_group_name_H-M   'P 1'
#
loop_
_entity.id
_entity.type
_entity.pdbx_description
1 polymer ?
#
loop_
_entity_poly.entity_id
_entity_poly.type
_entity_poly.pdbx_seq_one_letter_code
_entity_poly.pdbx_strand_id
1 'polypeptide(L)'
;MKIFRILVFALVLLPAAVFAQEQKTPEQREKEVREWIDKEVEKYTRALDLDFAQEFYVDSILTHDYYAMMEETKEKSIAKVSNSDIYQAIQDKWAERIYVAFRKVLDDEQWEKYLKGGAGREKKARDKREAKRTSK
;
A
#
# COMPACT_ATOMS: atom_id res chain seq x y z
N MET A 1 30.52 30.93 -55.64
CA MET A 1 29.10 30.56 -55.85
C MET A 1 28.86 29.18 -55.27
N LYS A 2 27.75 29.05 -54.55
CA LYS A 2 26.92 27.83 -54.39
C LYS A 2 27.33 26.74 -53.37
N ILE A 3 26.67 26.86 -52.20
CA ILE A 3 25.94 25.83 -51.41
C ILE A 3 26.74 24.58 -50.94
N PHE A 4 27.16 24.51 -49.67
CA PHE A 4 26.40 23.99 -48.50
C PHE A 4 25.88 22.55 -48.72
N ARG A 5 26.43 21.58 -47.96
CA ARG A 5 25.90 20.26 -47.51
C ARG A 5 27.10 19.34 -47.23
N ILE A 6 27.28 18.60 -46.14
CA ILE A 6 26.53 18.31 -44.91
C ILE A 6 27.60 17.95 -43.86
N LEU A 7 27.51 18.58 -42.70
CA LEU A 7 28.14 18.21 -41.43
C LEU A 7 27.32 17.06 -40.82
N VAL A 8 27.84 16.36 -39.82
CA VAL A 8 27.14 15.41 -38.92
C VAL A 8 27.29 13.92 -39.28
N PHE A 9 28.42 13.36 -38.86
CA PHE A 9 28.56 11.92 -38.57
C PHE A 9 28.73 11.76 -37.05
N ALA A 10 27.76 12.27 -36.28
CA ALA A 10 27.75 12.23 -34.81
C ALA A 10 26.30 12.27 -34.29
N LEU A 11 25.55 11.20 -34.52
CA LEU A 11 24.24 10.84 -33.94
C LEU A 11 23.92 9.52 -34.68
N VAL A 12 23.72 8.33 -34.11
CA VAL A 12 22.95 7.95 -32.93
C VAL A 12 23.43 6.53 -32.58
N LEU A 13 24.16 6.39 -31.48
CA LEU A 13 24.14 5.14 -30.71
C LEU A 13 23.59 5.52 -29.34
N LEU A 14 22.29 5.85 -29.33
CA LEU A 14 21.51 5.85 -28.12
C LEU A 14 21.52 4.41 -27.59
N PRO A 15 22.04 4.13 -26.38
CA PRO A 15 21.81 2.85 -25.78
C PRO A 15 20.30 2.73 -25.60
N ALA A 16 19.74 1.67 -26.18
CA ALA A 16 18.44 1.16 -25.82
C ALA A 16 18.50 0.66 -24.37
N ALA A 17 18.61 1.59 -23.41
CA ALA A 17 18.15 1.39 -22.05
C ALA A 17 16.62 1.42 -22.11
N VAL A 18 16.05 0.43 -22.80
CA VAL A 18 14.68 0.01 -22.57
C VAL A 18 14.65 -0.30 -21.08
N PHE A 19 13.84 0.46 -20.35
CA PHE A 19 13.46 0.15 -18.99
C PHE A 19 12.84 -1.25 -18.97
N ALA A 20 13.66 -2.28 -18.84
CA ALA A 20 13.22 -3.59 -18.40
C ALA A 20 12.85 -3.41 -16.93
N GLN A 21 11.60 -3.04 -16.69
CA GLN A 21 11.02 -3.08 -15.36
C GLN A 21 10.97 -4.56 -14.98
N GLU A 22 12.02 -5.02 -14.28
CA GLU A 22 12.18 -6.40 -13.87
C GLU A 22 10.93 -6.83 -13.10
N GLN A 23 10.09 -7.67 -13.72
CA GLN A 23 8.90 -8.17 -13.08
C GLN A 23 9.34 -9.09 -11.94
N LYS A 24 9.20 -8.59 -10.71
CA LYS A 24 9.51 -9.35 -9.50
C LYS A 24 8.82 -10.71 -9.54
N THR A 25 9.52 -11.77 -9.14
CA THR A 25 8.92 -13.10 -9.03
C THR A 25 7.84 -13.11 -7.93
N PRO A 26 6.90 -14.06 -7.94
CA PRO A 26 5.95 -14.23 -6.83
C PRO A 26 6.62 -14.28 -5.45
N GLU A 27 7.72 -15.01 -5.33
CA GLU A 27 8.47 -15.20 -4.08
C GLU A 27 9.11 -13.89 -3.61
N GLN A 28 9.65 -13.09 -4.53
CA GLN A 28 10.20 -11.77 -4.21
C GLN A 28 9.12 -10.82 -3.69
N ARG A 29 7.91 -10.87 -4.27
CA ARG A 29 6.79 -10.06 -3.79
C ARG A 29 6.32 -10.51 -2.41
N GLU A 30 6.18 -11.81 -2.17
CA GLU A 30 5.81 -12.33 -0.85
C GLU A 30 6.81 -11.93 0.22
N LYS A 31 8.11 -12.02 -0.09
CA LYS A 31 9.17 -11.58 0.82
C LYS A 31 9.06 -10.09 1.15
N GLU A 32 8.88 -9.24 0.14
CA GLU A 32 8.72 -7.79 0.37
C GLU A 32 7.49 -7.45 1.21
N VAL A 33 6.39 -8.16 0.99
CA VAL A 33 5.17 -8.00 1.78
C VAL A 33 5.41 -8.40 3.22
N ARG A 34 6.05 -9.55 3.46
CA ARG A 34 6.42 -10.00 4.82
C ARG A 34 7.34 -9.01 5.50
N GLU A 35 8.40 -8.55 4.82
CA GLU A 35 9.33 -7.56 5.36
C GLU A 35 8.65 -6.22 5.69
N TRP A 36 7.63 -5.83 4.91
CA TRP A 36 6.83 -4.65 5.20
C TRP A 36 5.95 -4.86 6.44
N ILE A 37 5.28 -6.02 6.55
CA ILE A 37 4.49 -6.37 7.73
C ILE A 37 5.37 -6.39 8.98
N ASP A 38 6.55 -7.01 8.93
CA ASP A 38 7.50 -7.07 10.05
C ASP A 38 7.84 -5.68 10.58
N LYS A 39 8.17 -4.75 9.66
CA LYS A 39 8.49 -3.35 10.01
C LYS A 39 7.29 -2.62 10.61
N GLU A 40 6.10 -2.90 10.09
CA GLU A 40 4.87 -2.26 10.55
C GLU A 40 4.48 -2.77 11.95
N VAL A 41 4.60 -4.07 12.21
CA VAL A 41 4.44 -4.67 13.54
C VAL A 41 5.45 -4.07 14.50
N GLU A 42 6.74 -4.06 14.16
CA GLU A 42 7.80 -3.49 15.00
C GLU A 42 7.53 -2.01 15.35
N LYS A 43 7.04 -1.24 14.37
CA LYS A 43 6.64 0.16 14.58
C LYS A 43 5.50 0.26 15.59
N TYR A 44 4.46 -0.55 15.47
CA TYR A 44 3.34 -0.53 16.41
C TYR A 44 3.74 -1.05 17.79
N THR A 45 4.50 -2.13 17.89
CA THR A 45 5.04 -2.67 19.15
C THR A 45 5.74 -1.57 19.94
N ARG A 46 6.64 -0.82 19.29
CA ARG A 46 7.38 0.28 19.94
C ARG A 46 6.52 1.50 20.24
N ALA A 47 5.66 1.91 19.31
CA ALA A 47 4.89 3.15 19.46
C ALA A 47 3.75 3.02 20.48
N LEU A 48 3.20 1.82 20.63
CA LEU A 48 2.05 1.54 21.47
C LEU A 48 2.42 0.76 22.74
N ASP A 49 3.67 0.31 22.88
CA ASP A 49 4.11 -0.54 23.98
C ASP A 49 3.26 -1.81 24.08
N LEU A 50 3.20 -2.56 22.96
CA LEU A 50 2.38 -3.77 22.86
C LEU A 50 2.98 -4.90 23.69
N ASP A 51 2.14 -5.63 24.40
CA ASP A 51 2.55 -6.91 24.98
C ASP A 51 2.69 -8.00 23.90
N PHE A 52 3.26 -9.14 24.28
CA PHE A 52 3.50 -10.26 23.36
C PHE A 52 2.21 -10.78 22.68
N ALA A 53 1.09 -10.83 23.39
CA ALA A 53 -0.17 -11.30 22.83
C ALA A 53 -0.73 -10.27 21.84
N GLN A 54 -0.66 -8.99 22.19
CA GLN A 54 -1.07 -7.89 21.32
C GLN A 54 -0.21 -7.81 20.05
N GLU A 55 1.10 -7.93 20.18
CA GLU A 55 2.04 -8.00 19.04
C GLU A 55 1.69 -9.15 18.10
N PHE A 56 1.44 -10.35 18.66
CA PHE A 56 1.01 -11.51 17.88
C PHE A 56 -0.31 -11.25 17.13
N TYR A 57 -1.30 -10.65 17.78
CA TYR A 57 -2.57 -10.32 17.11
C TYR A 57 -2.40 -9.25 16.04
N VAL A 58 -1.59 -8.22 16.27
CA VAL A 58 -1.30 -7.18 15.28
C VAL A 58 -0.63 -7.78 14.06
N ASP A 59 0.37 -8.65 14.23
CA ASP A 59 1.00 -9.38 13.12
C ASP A 59 0.00 -10.23 12.34
N SER A 60 -0.84 -11.00 13.06
CA SER A 60 -1.84 -11.86 12.44
C SER A 60 -2.87 -11.05 11.63
N ILE A 61 -3.34 -9.93 12.17
CA ILE A 61 -4.28 -9.02 11.50
C ILE A 61 -3.63 -8.44 10.24
N LEU A 62 -2.43 -7.88 10.36
CA LEU A 62 -1.74 -7.25 9.23
C LEU A 62 -1.42 -8.26 8.14
N THR A 63 -0.95 -9.46 8.52
CA THR A 63 -0.70 -10.55 7.59
C THR A 63 -1.97 -10.91 6.84
N HIS A 64 -3.03 -11.30 7.54
CA HIS A 64 -4.26 -11.75 6.90
C HIS A 64 -4.88 -10.66 6.02
N ASP A 65 -5.14 -9.48 6.56
CA ASP A 65 -5.91 -8.45 5.88
C ASP A 65 -5.11 -7.80 4.72
N TYR A 66 -3.78 -7.71 4.82
CA TYR A 66 -2.97 -7.18 3.72
C TYR A 66 -2.86 -8.16 2.56
N TYR A 67 -2.67 -9.45 2.82
CA TYR A 67 -2.69 -10.47 1.75
C TYR A 67 -4.05 -10.51 1.04
N ALA A 68 -5.14 -10.46 1.80
CA ALA A 68 -6.48 -10.44 1.22
C ALA A 68 -6.75 -9.15 0.40
N MET A 69 -6.25 -8.00 0.84
CA MET A 69 -6.30 -6.76 0.07
C MET A 69 -5.53 -6.88 -1.25
N MET A 70 -4.34 -7.50 -1.23
CA MET A 70 -3.52 -7.70 -2.42
C MET A 70 -4.19 -8.67 -3.41
N GLU A 71 -4.80 -9.74 -2.92
CA GLU A 71 -5.53 -10.69 -3.75
C GLU A 71 -6.70 -10.01 -4.47
N GLU A 72 -7.55 -9.28 -3.74
CA GLU A 72 -8.68 -8.56 -4.34
C GLU A 72 -8.23 -7.47 -5.32
N THR A 73 -7.13 -6.77 -5.00
CA THR A 73 -6.51 -5.79 -5.91
C THR A 73 -6.03 -6.46 -7.20
N LYS A 74 -5.40 -7.64 -7.08
CA LYS A 74 -4.92 -8.43 -8.20
C LYS A 74 -6.07 -8.95 -9.05
N GLU A 75 -7.18 -9.39 -8.46
CA GLU A 75 -8.38 -9.81 -9.18
C GLU A 75 -8.92 -8.68 -10.08
N LYS A 76 -9.04 -7.45 -9.54
CA LYS A 76 -9.49 -6.29 -10.35
C LYS A 76 -8.49 -5.92 -11.45
N SER A 77 -7.20 -6.04 -11.16
CA SER A 77 -6.12 -5.80 -12.14
C SER A 77 -6.17 -6.82 -13.29
N ILE A 78 -6.33 -8.10 -12.98
CA ILE A 78 -6.48 -9.17 -13.99
C ILE A 78 -7.74 -8.96 -14.84
N ALA A 79 -8.84 -8.51 -14.22
CA ALA A 79 -10.07 -8.13 -14.92
C ALA A 79 -9.94 -6.82 -15.73
N LYS A 80 -8.75 -6.19 -15.77
CA LYS A 80 -8.45 -4.94 -16.48
C LYS A 80 -9.37 -3.79 -16.10
N VAL A 81 -9.80 -3.75 -14.84
CA VAL A 81 -10.56 -2.64 -14.30
C VAL A 81 -9.68 -1.39 -14.33
N SER A 82 -10.06 -0.40 -15.13
CA SER A 82 -9.32 0.85 -15.30
C SER A 82 -9.71 1.95 -14.31
N ASN A 83 -10.85 1.80 -13.63
CA ASN A 83 -11.34 2.80 -12.69
C ASN A 83 -10.51 2.78 -11.39
N SER A 84 -9.74 3.85 -11.16
CA SER A 84 -8.93 4.04 -9.96
C SER A 84 -9.75 4.04 -8.65
N ASP A 85 -11.00 4.50 -8.71
CA ASP A 85 -11.86 4.61 -7.53
C ASP A 85 -12.16 3.23 -6.92
N ILE A 86 -12.18 2.18 -7.74
CA ILE A 86 -12.39 0.79 -7.29
C ILE A 86 -11.19 0.33 -6.45
N TYR A 87 -9.96 0.61 -6.89
CA TYR A 87 -8.76 0.26 -6.12
C TYR A 87 -8.67 1.03 -4.81
N GLN A 88 -9.05 2.32 -4.82
CA GLN A 88 -9.13 3.10 -3.59
C GLN A 88 -10.21 2.57 -2.64
N ALA A 89 -11.36 2.11 -3.17
CA ALA A 89 -12.41 1.51 -2.36
C ALA A 89 -11.96 0.19 -1.71
N ILE A 90 -11.19 -0.63 -2.44
CA ILE A 90 -10.58 -1.86 -1.87
C ILE A 90 -9.65 -1.49 -0.73
N GLN A 91 -8.73 -0.55 -0.94
CA GLN A 91 -7.80 -0.10 0.11
C GLN A 91 -8.55 0.45 1.33
N ASP A 92 -9.56 1.29 1.11
CA ASP A 92 -10.37 1.87 2.19
C ASP A 92 -11.11 0.79 2.98
N LYS A 93 -11.66 -0.23 2.30
CA LYS A 93 -12.35 -1.36 2.91
C LYS A 93 -11.43 -2.13 3.85
N TRP A 94 -10.23 -2.48 3.39
CA TRP A 94 -9.28 -3.26 4.18
C TRP A 94 -8.63 -2.43 5.28
N ALA A 95 -8.32 -1.15 5.03
CA ALA A 95 -7.86 -0.24 6.07
C ALA A 95 -8.89 -0.05 7.19
N GLU A 96 -10.19 -0.04 6.86
CA GLU A 96 -11.25 0.02 7.86
C GLU A 96 -11.36 -1.27 8.67
N ARG A 97 -11.21 -2.44 8.02
CA ARG A 97 -11.17 -3.72 8.73
C ARG A 97 -10.02 -3.80 9.73
N ILE A 98 -8.81 -3.41 9.31
CA ILE A 98 -7.63 -3.36 10.20
C ILE A 98 -7.90 -2.41 11.36
N TYR A 99 -8.43 -1.21 11.09
CA TYR A 99 -8.76 -0.22 12.11
C TYR A 99 -9.73 -0.78 13.18
N VAL A 100 -10.81 -1.45 12.74
CA VAL A 100 -11.78 -2.07 13.65
C VAL A 100 -11.18 -3.26 14.40
N ALA A 101 -10.30 -4.04 13.77
CA ALA A 101 -9.61 -5.15 14.42
C ALA A 101 -8.64 -4.66 15.50
N PHE A 102 -7.85 -3.62 15.22
CA PHE A 102 -6.93 -3.01 16.18
C PHE A 102 -7.68 -2.47 17.40
N ARG A 103 -8.86 -1.87 17.23
CA ARG A 103 -9.67 -1.41 18.37
C ARG A 103 -9.99 -2.52 19.38
N LYS A 104 -10.09 -3.78 18.93
CA LYS A 104 -10.40 -4.94 19.78
C LYS A 104 -9.17 -5.49 20.50
N VAL A 105 -7.98 -5.19 20.01
CA VAL A 105 -6.69 -5.68 20.54
C VAL A 105 -6.07 -4.68 21.51
N LEU A 106 -6.17 -3.39 21.17
CA LEU A 106 -5.58 -2.30 21.93
C LEU A 106 -6.47 -1.92 23.12
N ASP A 107 -5.83 -1.62 24.26
CA ASP A 107 -6.51 -0.94 25.36
C ASP A 107 -6.80 0.52 25.01
N ASP A 108 -7.48 1.23 25.91
CA ASP A 108 -7.91 2.61 25.65
C ASP A 108 -6.73 3.60 25.56
N GLU A 109 -5.64 3.40 26.31
CA GLU A 109 -4.47 4.28 26.24
C GLU A 109 -3.69 4.06 24.93
N GLN A 110 -3.48 2.81 24.57
CA GLN A 110 -2.84 2.41 23.32
C GLN A 110 -3.68 2.85 22.12
N TRP A 111 -5.01 2.74 22.21
CA TRP A 111 -5.93 3.21 21.17
C TRP A 111 -5.82 4.72 20.99
N GLU A 112 -5.79 5.50 22.06
CA GLU A 112 -5.57 6.95 22.00
C GLU A 112 -4.22 7.31 21.36
N LYS A 113 -3.14 6.59 21.71
CA LYS A 113 -1.83 6.75 21.06
C LYS A 113 -1.90 6.43 19.57
N TYR A 114 -2.56 5.34 19.18
CA TYR A 114 -2.76 4.93 17.80
C TYR A 114 -3.52 6.01 16.99
N LEU A 115 -4.61 6.56 17.55
CA LEU A 115 -5.36 7.64 16.92
C LEU A 115 -4.50 8.89 16.71
N LYS A 116 -3.73 9.29 17.73
CA LYS A 116 -2.81 10.45 17.68
C LYS A 116 -1.65 10.23 16.72
N GLY A 117 -1.21 8.98 16.54
CA GLY A 117 -0.16 8.57 15.60
C GLY A 117 -0.52 8.75 14.12
N GLY A 118 -1.79 9.05 13.80
CA GLY A 118 -2.24 9.36 12.44
C GLY A 118 -3.50 8.62 12.04
N ALA A 119 -3.82 7.50 12.69
CA ALA A 119 -4.96 6.67 12.37
C ALA A 119 -6.30 7.43 12.48
N GLY A 120 -6.40 8.37 13.43
CA GLY A 120 -7.60 9.21 13.57
C GLY A 120 -7.82 10.14 12.37
N ARG A 121 -6.74 10.66 11.77
CA ARG A 121 -6.81 11.48 10.55
C ARG A 121 -7.13 10.62 9.33
N GLU A 122 -6.53 9.44 9.24
CA GLU A 122 -6.77 8.50 8.14
C GLU A 122 -8.22 8.00 8.13
N LYS A 123 -8.76 7.66 9.31
CA LYS A 123 -10.17 7.30 9.49
C LYS A 123 -11.10 8.41 9.00
N LYS A 124 -10.88 9.66 9.46
CA LYS A 124 -11.66 10.82 8.98
C LYS A 124 -11.59 10.99 7.46
N ALA A 125 -10.41 10.76 6.86
CA ALA A 125 -10.25 10.85 5.42
C ALA A 125 -10.99 9.73 4.68
N ARG A 126 -10.97 8.50 5.19
CA ARG A 126 -11.76 7.37 4.66
C ARG A 126 -13.26 7.64 4.76
N ASP A 127 -13.75 8.08 5.92
CA ASP A 127 -15.16 8.39 6.14
C ASP A 127 -15.66 9.47 5.19
N LYS A 128 -14.84 10.50 4.94
CA LYS A 128 -15.15 11.54 3.95
C LYS A 128 -15.22 10.98 2.52
N ARG A 129 -14.34 10.04 2.16
CA ARG A 129 -14.41 9.38 0.84
C ARG A 129 -15.64 8.50 0.73
N GLU A 130 -15.98 7.78 1.78
CA GLU A 130 -17.15 6.90 1.80
C GLU A 130 -18.46 7.67 1.71
N ALA A 131 -18.59 8.77 2.46
CA ALA A 131 -19.73 9.67 2.36
C ALA A 131 -19.91 10.21 0.93
N LYS A 132 -18.81 10.54 0.23
CA LYS A 132 -18.86 11.00 -1.16
C LYS A 132 -19.32 9.91 -2.12
N ARG A 133 -18.95 8.64 -1.89
CA ARG A 133 -19.36 7.51 -2.74
C ARG A 133 -20.84 7.20 -2.58
N THR A 134 -21.35 7.22 -1.35
CA THR A 134 -22.74 6.90 -1.02
C THR A 134 -23.72 8.05 -1.27
N SER A 135 -23.24 9.29 -1.35
CA SER A 135 -24.05 10.46 -1.72
C SER A 135 -24.35 10.61 -3.21
N LYS A 136 -23.78 9.75 -4.06
CA LYS A 136 -24.04 9.70 -5.51
C LYS A 136 -25.15 8.71 -5.83
#